data_AF-A0A1Q7PNQ8-F1
#
_entry.id   AF-A0A1Q7PNQ8-F1
#
_cell.length_a   1.000
_cell.length_b   1.000
_cell.length_c   1.000
_cell.angle_alpha   90.00
_cell.angle_beta   90.00
_cell.angle_gamma   90.00
#
_symmetry.space_group_name_H-M   'P 1'
#
loop_
_entity.id
_entity.type
_entity.pdbx_description
1 polymer ?
#
loop_
_entity_poly.entity_id
_entity_poly.type
_entity_poly.pdbx_seq_one_letter_code
_entity_poly.pdbx_strand_id
1 'polypeptide(L)'
;MAQRKLPKALADRANDEVFERFRRLLPGMSAYLLDGWDLLEEEPPHRTMAHLVAHVAREIESGLRDVVRGLVGRRPKREGEENGHLKEVEALLADLGLSKHPDADSWRTFATKENWSRVAHRKDLGAPRAHQLVTERWQRFVAMLRAVLDAVDAKFLEVVRTVEQYAAIEVPTKKQIKELKACLPPESIAADRFLKKATAGCAAPTSRERLLRRATRG
;
A
#
# COMPACT_ATOMS: atom_id res chain seq x y z
N MET A 1 -7.38 -28.17 -9.96
CA MET A 1 -6.59 -27.74 -8.78
C MET A 1 -7.55 -27.64 -7.61
N ALA A 2 -7.23 -28.24 -6.46
CA ALA A 2 -8.08 -28.13 -5.28
C ALA A 2 -8.14 -26.67 -4.82
N GLN A 3 -9.32 -26.18 -4.45
CA GLN A 3 -9.48 -24.84 -3.91
C GLN A 3 -8.77 -24.81 -2.55
N ARG A 4 -7.67 -24.06 -2.46
CA ARG A 4 -6.90 -23.89 -1.22
C ARG A 4 -7.82 -23.22 -0.19
N LYS A 5 -7.92 -23.80 1.02
CA LYS A 5 -8.73 -23.23 2.09
C LYS A 5 -8.12 -21.89 2.52
N LEU A 6 -8.97 -20.95 2.92
CA LEU A 6 -8.51 -19.67 3.45
C LEU A 6 -7.83 -19.87 4.83
N PRO A 7 -6.83 -19.03 5.17
CA PRO A 7 -6.18 -19.07 6.48
C PRO A 7 -7.18 -18.85 7.61
N LYS A 8 -6.99 -19.53 8.75
CA LYS A 8 -7.79 -19.37 9.97
C LYS A 8 -7.67 -17.96 10.53
N ALA A 9 -6.55 -17.26 10.30
CA ALA A 9 -6.35 -15.89 10.68
C ALA A 9 -7.42 -14.95 10.13
N LEU A 10 -8.06 -15.28 9.00
CA LEU A 10 -9.17 -14.52 8.44
C LEU A 10 -10.49 -14.71 9.21
N ALA A 11 -10.57 -15.63 10.16
CA ALA A 11 -11.70 -15.67 11.09
C ALA A 11 -11.69 -14.48 12.06
N ASP A 12 -10.53 -13.84 12.27
CA ASP A 12 -10.45 -12.56 12.94
C ASP A 12 -10.89 -11.44 12.00
N ARG A 13 -11.89 -10.66 12.44
CA ARG A 13 -12.50 -9.60 11.63
C ARG A 13 -11.50 -8.53 11.19
N ALA A 14 -10.53 -8.16 12.02
CA ALA A 14 -9.56 -7.12 11.65
C ALA A 14 -8.63 -7.62 10.54
N ASN A 15 -8.24 -8.89 10.57
CA ASN A 15 -7.44 -9.50 9.51
C ASN A 15 -8.20 -9.61 8.19
N ASP A 16 -9.48 -10.01 8.24
CA ASP A 16 -10.36 -10.06 7.06
C ASP A 16 -10.54 -8.67 6.42
N GLU A 17 -10.74 -7.64 7.23
CA GLU A 17 -10.86 -6.26 6.76
C GLU A 17 -9.58 -5.78 6.06
N VAL A 18 -8.39 -6.09 6.60
CA VAL A 18 -7.11 -5.79 5.93
C VAL A 18 -7.00 -6.54 4.61
N PHE A 19 -7.31 -7.84 4.61
CA PHE A 19 -7.23 -8.67 3.41
C PHE A 19 -8.14 -8.15 2.29
N GLU A 20 -9.39 -7.86 2.59
CA GLU A 20 -10.36 -7.37 1.61
C GLU A 20 -9.95 -6.02 1.01
N ARG A 21 -9.34 -5.14 1.82
CA ARG A 21 -8.79 -3.86 1.35
C ARG A 21 -7.57 -4.06 0.47
N PHE A 22 -6.65 -4.94 0.87
CA PHE A 22 -5.52 -5.35 0.03
C PHE A 22 -6.00 -5.91 -1.31
N ARG A 23 -6.98 -6.80 -1.30
CA ARG A 23 -7.51 -7.42 -2.52
C ARG A 23 -8.09 -6.37 -3.50
N ARG A 24 -8.69 -5.30 -2.98
CA ARG A 24 -9.26 -4.20 -3.79
C ARG A 24 -8.18 -3.24 -4.29
N LEU A 25 -7.26 -2.82 -3.41
CA LEU A 25 -6.26 -1.80 -3.72
C LEU A 25 -5.05 -2.37 -4.45
N LEU A 26 -4.66 -3.58 -4.07
CA LEU A 26 -3.41 -4.27 -4.40
C LEU A 26 -3.68 -5.76 -4.69
N PRO A 27 -4.44 -6.11 -5.76
CA PRO A 27 -4.86 -7.48 -6.01
C PRO A 27 -3.68 -8.47 -6.17
N GLY A 28 -2.54 -8.00 -6.66
CA GLY A 28 -1.32 -8.81 -6.73
C GLY A 28 -0.71 -9.09 -5.35
N MET A 29 -0.77 -8.12 -4.42
CA MET A 29 -0.17 -8.26 -3.08
C MET A 29 -1.05 -9.02 -2.11
N SER A 30 -2.37 -9.11 -2.34
CA SER A 30 -3.27 -9.87 -1.46
C SER A 30 -2.93 -11.37 -1.43
N ALA A 31 -2.37 -11.91 -2.51
CA ALA A 31 -1.89 -13.30 -2.53
C ALA A 31 -0.73 -13.51 -1.55
N TYR A 32 0.21 -12.56 -1.49
CA TYR A 32 1.32 -12.59 -0.54
C TYR A 32 0.83 -12.51 0.91
N LEU A 33 -0.20 -11.71 1.19
CA LEU A 33 -0.78 -11.64 2.54
C LEU A 33 -1.37 -13.00 2.97
N LEU A 34 -2.07 -13.69 2.07
CA LEU A 34 -2.56 -15.05 2.30
C LEU A 34 -1.42 -16.05 2.52
N ASP A 35 -0.40 -16.02 1.66
CA ASP A 35 0.76 -16.91 1.79
C ASP A 35 1.48 -16.69 3.13
N GLY A 36 1.57 -15.44 3.61
CA GLY A 36 2.14 -15.13 4.91
C GLY A 36 1.38 -15.77 6.08
N TRP A 37 0.04 -15.75 6.06
CA TRP A 37 -0.76 -16.46 7.07
C TRP A 37 -0.70 -17.97 6.91
N ASP A 38 -0.79 -18.50 5.68
CA ASP A 38 -0.68 -19.93 5.42
C ASP A 38 0.66 -20.49 5.94
N LEU A 39 1.76 -19.79 5.72
CA LEU A 39 3.08 -20.17 6.22
C LEU A 39 3.16 -20.20 7.76
N LEU A 40 2.41 -19.32 8.44
CA LEU A 40 2.35 -19.25 9.90
C LEU A 40 1.45 -20.33 10.50
N GLU A 41 0.49 -20.83 9.74
CA GLU A 41 -0.51 -21.82 10.17
C GLU A 41 -0.22 -23.25 9.72
N GLU A 42 0.82 -23.44 8.90
CA GLU A 42 1.21 -24.76 8.38
C GLU A 42 1.67 -25.71 9.48
N GLU A 43 1.17 -26.95 9.43
CA GLU A 43 1.50 -28.01 10.37
C GLU A 43 1.89 -29.30 9.64
N PRO A 44 3.16 -29.78 9.76
CA PRO A 44 4.26 -29.15 10.49
C PRO A 44 4.80 -27.92 9.73
N PRO A 45 5.30 -26.88 10.43
CA PRO A 45 5.82 -25.69 9.79
C PRO A 45 7.07 -25.99 8.94
N HIS A 46 7.23 -25.28 7.82
CA HIS A 46 8.48 -25.30 7.06
C HIS A 46 9.69 -24.98 7.97
N ARG A 47 10.79 -25.73 7.79
CA ARG A 47 12.06 -25.52 8.52
C ARG A 47 12.64 -24.11 8.35
N THR A 48 12.26 -23.43 7.26
CA THR A 48 12.68 -22.07 6.91
C THR A 48 11.51 -21.08 6.94
N MET A 49 10.43 -21.37 7.66
CA MET A 49 9.21 -20.53 7.70
C MET A 49 9.54 -19.06 7.98
N ALA A 50 10.38 -18.78 8.99
CA ALA A 50 10.75 -17.42 9.35
C ALA A 50 11.39 -16.62 8.19
N HIS A 51 12.17 -17.30 7.35
CA HIS A 51 12.79 -16.72 6.15
C HIS A 51 11.74 -16.40 5.08
N LEU A 52 10.81 -17.34 4.83
CA LEU A 52 9.75 -17.18 3.83
C LEU A 52 8.78 -16.06 4.20
N VAL A 53 8.27 -16.06 5.44
CA VAL A 53 7.36 -15.01 5.93
C VAL A 53 8.03 -13.64 5.90
N ALA A 54 9.33 -13.56 6.21
CA ALA A 54 10.04 -12.30 6.14
C ALA A 54 10.22 -11.76 4.72
N HIS A 55 10.41 -12.63 3.72
CA HIS A 55 10.40 -12.22 2.31
C HIS A 55 9.03 -11.74 1.88
N VAL A 56 7.97 -12.47 2.24
CA VAL A 56 6.59 -12.09 1.99
C VAL A 56 6.28 -10.70 2.57
N ALA A 57 6.63 -10.46 3.84
CA ALA A 57 6.39 -9.17 4.49
C ALA A 57 7.12 -8.01 3.78
N ARG A 58 8.36 -8.24 3.31
CA ARG A 58 9.13 -7.25 2.56
C ARG A 58 8.54 -6.93 1.20
N GLU A 59 8.02 -7.94 0.51
CA GLU A 59 7.36 -7.74 -0.79
C GLU A 59 6.10 -6.88 -0.63
N ILE A 60 5.25 -7.23 0.35
CA ILE A 60 4.05 -6.47 0.68
C ILE A 60 4.40 -5.03 1.07
N GLU A 61 5.40 -4.81 1.92
CA GLU A 61 5.79 -3.45 2.34
C GLU A 61 6.32 -2.62 1.16
N SER A 62 7.09 -3.23 0.25
CA SER A 62 7.58 -2.53 -0.93
C SER A 62 6.42 -2.11 -1.84
N GLY A 63 5.49 -3.02 -2.13
CA GLY A 63 4.30 -2.70 -2.92
C GLY A 63 3.42 -1.64 -2.26
N LEU A 64 3.30 -1.66 -0.93
CA LEU A 64 2.60 -0.63 -0.16
C LEU A 64 3.26 0.74 -0.33
N ARG A 65 4.59 0.84 -0.19
CA ARG A 65 5.33 2.08 -0.42
C ARG A 65 5.09 2.62 -1.82
N ASP A 66 5.09 1.76 -2.83
CA ASP A 66 4.86 2.17 -4.22
C ASP A 66 3.46 2.75 -4.42
N VAL A 67 2.43 2.15 -3.82
CA VAL A 67 1.06 2.69 -3.84
C VAL A 67 0.97 4.05 -3.14
N VAL A 68 1.50 4.15 -1.92
CA VAL A 68 1.45 5.40 -1.15
C VAL A 68 2.19 6.50 -1.91
N ARG A 69 3.35 6.19 -2.48
CA ARG A 69 4.15 7.11 -3.28
C ARG A 69 3.37 7.65 -4.48
N GLY A 70 2.70 6.76 -5.22
CA GLY A 70 1.82 7.16 -6.33
C GLY A 70 0.67 8.05 -5.85
N LEU A 71 0.04 7.70 -4.73
CA LEU A 71 -1.08 8.45 -4.16
C LEU A 71 -0.69 9.86 -3.72
N VAL A 72 0.48 10.03 -3.11
CA VAL A 72 0.97 11.31 -2.58
C VAL A 72 1.80 12.11 -3.58
N GLY A 73 1.89 11.65 -4.83
CA GLY A 73 2.58 12.37 -5.91
C GLY A 73 4.09 12.45 -5.77
N ARG A 74 4.69 11.50 -5.03
CA ARG A 74 6.14 11.35 -4.98
C ARG A 74 6.65 10.63 -6.23
N ARG A 75 7.83 11.01 -6.70
CA ARG A 75 8.47 10.37 -7.85
C ARG A 75 8.78 8.91 -7.56
N PRO A 76 8.48 7.95 -8.47
CA PRO A 76 8.91 6.56 -8.36
C PRO A 76 10.40 6.44 -8.01
N LYS A 77 10.72 5.51 -7.12
CA LYS A 77 12.11 5.19 -6.78
C LYS A 77 12.80 4.62 -8.02
N ARG A 78 13.97 5.15 -8.39
CA ARG A 78 14.78 4.57 -9.48
C ARG A 78 15.52 3.34 -8.98
N GLU A 79 15.72 2.36 -9.85
CA GLU A 79 16.61 1.23 -9.56
C GLU A 79 18.01 1.75 -9.19
N GLY A 80 18.57 1.23 -8.09
CA GLY A 80 19.87 1.66 -7.56
C GLY A 80 19.87 2.95 -6.73
N GLU A 81 18.73 3.63 -6.54
CA GLU A 81 18.64 4.81 -5.68
C GLU A 81 18.65 4.41 -4.19
N GLU A 82 19.79 4.60 -3.52
CA GLU A 82 19.90 4.44 -2.07
C GLU A 82 19.36 5.67 -1.33
N ASN A 83 18.05 5.70 -1.14
CA ASN A 83 17.48 6.41 0.00
C ASN A 83 17.37 5.43 1.17
N GLY A 84 17.83 5.85 2.35
CA GLY A 84 17.68 5.05 3.57
C GLY A 84 16.20 4.73 3.80
N HIS A 85 15.85 3.44 3.91
CA HIS A 85 14.47 2.95 4.01
C HIS A 85 13.65 3.72 5.05
N LEU A 86 14.24 4.00 6.22
CA LEU A 86 13.61 4.84 7.24
C LEU A 86 13.26 6.25 6.77
N LYS A 87 14.16 6.94 6.05
CA LYS A 87 13.91 8.30 5.55
C LYS A 87 12.73 8.31 4.58
N GLU A 88 12.62 7.29 3.74
CA GLU A 88 11.48 7.12 2.83
C GLU A 88 10.19 6.91 3.62
N VAL A 89 10.19 6.00 4.60
CA VAL A 89 9.02 5.74 5.46
C VAL A 89 8.58 6.98 6.24
N GLU A 90 9.50 7.76 6.81
CA GLU A 90 9.15 9.02 7.49
C GLU A 90 8.49 10.03 6.54
N ALA A 91 9.00 10.14 5.32
CA ALA A 91 8.46 11.05 4.31
C ALA A 91 7.04 10.62 3.87
N LEU A 92 6.77 9.32 3.77
CA LEU A 92 5.44 8.80 3.45
C LEU A 92 4.47 8.94 4.63
N LEU A 93 4.93 8.68 5.86
CA LEU A 93 4.16 8.91 7.08
C LEU A 93 3.76 10.38 7.22
N ALA A 94 4.64 11.31 6.87
CA ALA A 94 4.35 12.75 6.87
C ALA A 94 3.26 13.12 5.85
N ASP A 95 3.36 12.65 4.61
CA ASP A 95 2.37 12.96 3.57
C ASP A 95 0.99 12.35 3.86
N LEU A 96 0.96 11.19 4.51
CA LEU A 96 -0.26 10.53 4.96
C LEU A 96 -0.84 11.16 6.24
N GLY A 97 -0.16 12.14 6.87
CA GLY A 97 -0.59 12.71 8.14
C GLY A 97 -0.47 11.75 9.33
N LEU A 98 0.32 10.68 9.19
CA LEU A 98 0.49 9.63 10.19
C LEU A 98 1.71 9.82 11.08
N SER A 99 2.52 10.87 10.94
CA SER A 99 3.78 11.00 11.69
C SER A 99 3.66 10.82 13.21
N LYS A 100 2.51 11.18 13.80
CA LYS A 100 2.20 11.05 15.25
C LYS A 100 1.22 9.92 15.57
N HIS A 101 0.83 9.11 14.59
CA HIS A 101 -0.11 8.01 14.79
C HIS A 101 0.53 6.90 15.65
N PRO A 102 -0.20 6.25 16.57
CA PRO A 102 0.35 5.18 17.41
C PRO A 102 1.03 4.06 16.60
N ASP A 103 0.47 3.71 15.44
CA ASP A 103 1.02 2.66 14.57
C ASP A 103 2.13 3.12 13.61
N ALA A 104 2.47 4.41 13.58
CA ALA A 104 3.58 4.91 12.76
C ALA A 104 4.92 4.30 13.21
N ASP A 105 5.05 4.04 14.51
CA ASP A 105 6.21 3.41 15.09
C ASP A 105 6.39 1.96 14.62
N SER A 106 5.30 1.27 14.27
CA SER A 106 5.37 -0.07 13.69
C SER A 106 6.02 -0.02 12.30
N TRP A 107 5.69 0.98 11.46
CA TRP A 107 6.33 1.13 10.15
C TRP A 107 7.79 1.59 10.27
N ARG A 108 8.09 2.53 11.17
CA ARG A 108 9.48 2.92 11.49
C ARG A 108 10.30 1.73 11.97
N THR A 109 9.71 0.91 12.83
CA THR A 109 10.31 -0.30 13.38
C THR A 109 10.57 -1.33 12.29
N PHE A 110 9.63 -1.51 11.35
CA PHE A 110 9.83 -2.34 10.16
C PHE A 110 11.05 -1.87 9.36
N ALA A 111 11.18 -0.56 9.13
CA ALA A 111 12.26 0.05 8.36
C ALA A 111 13.62 0.10 9.09
N THR A 112 13.69 -0.25 10.38
CA THR A 112 14.90 -0.12 11.20
C THR A 112 15.17 -1.33 12.11
N LYS A 113 14.39 -1.45 13.19
CA LYS A 113 14.67 -2.26 14.39
C LYS A 113 14.33 -3.74 14.22
N GLU A 114 13.21 -4.05 13.57
CA GLU A 114 12.84 -5.45 13.33
C GLU A 114 13.72 -6.10 12.26
N ASN A 115 14.33 -5.28 11.40
CA ASN A 115 15.27 -5.71 10.37
C ASN A 115 14.77 -6.97 9.64
N TRP A 116 13.59 -6.85 9.04
CA TRP A 116 12.99 -7.88 8.21
C TRP A 116 13.94 -8.35 7.10
N SER A 117 14.84 -7.48 6.63
CA SER A 117 15.95 -7.85 5.74
C SER A 117 16.90 -8.86 6.38
N ARG A 118 17.33 -8.64 7.62
CA ARG A 118 18.10 -9.64 8.36
C ARG A 118 17.30 -10.92 8.51
N VAL A 119 16.02 -10.90 8.85
CA VAL A 119 15.24 -12.15 8.98
C VAL A 119 15.13 -12.90 7.65
N ALA A 120 14.85 -12.15 6.59
CA ALA A 120 14.73 -12.65 5.23
C ALA A 120 16.07 -13.21 4.71
N HIS A 121 17.22 -12.84 5.24
CA HIS A 121 18.49 -13.45 4.80
C HIS A 121 19.11 -14.30 5.90
N ARG A 122 19.70 -15.45 5.56
CA ARG A 122 20.49 -16.20 6.53
C ARG A 122 21.72 -15.39 6.96
N LYS A 123 22.18 -15.59 8.19
CA LYS A 123 23.49 -15.09 8.62
C LYS A 123 24.51 -16.17 8.29
N ASP A 124 25.36 -15.94 7.31
CA ASP A 124 26.43 -16.85 6.89
C ASP A 124 25.91 -18.29 6.67
N LEU A 125 26.50 -19.27 7.36
CA LEU A 125 26.09 -20.68 7.38
C LEU A 125 25.20 -21.02 8.60
N GLY A 126 24.61 -20.01 9.23
CA GLY A 126 23.80 -20.15 10.44
C GLY A 126 22.48 -20.89 10.21
N ALA A 127 21.96 -21.47 11.29
CA ALA A 127 20.68 -22.18 11.30
C ALA A 127 19.50 -21.23 10.99
N PRO A 128 18.36 -21.76 10.52
CA PRO A 128 17.11 -21.01 10.39
C PRO A 128 16.69 -20.38 11.73
N ARG A 129 16.02 -19.22 11.65
CA ARG A 129 15.54 -18.49 12.84
C ARG A 129 14.30 -19.14 13.45
N ALA A 130 14.11 -18.92 14.75
CA ALA A 130 12.96 -19.42 15.52
C ALA A 130 11.62 -18.90 14.99
N HIS A 131 10.60 -19.75 15.08
CA HIS A 131 9.26 -19.49 14.55
C HIS A 131 8.51 -18.40 15.33
N GLN A 132 8.54 -18.45 16.67
CA GLN A 132 7.77 -17.50 17.50
C GLN A 132 8.14 -16.03 17.23
N LEU A 133 9.43 -15.77 16.94
CA LEU A 133 9.92 -14.42 16.65
C LEU A 133 9.19 -13.78 15.47
N VAL A 134 8.85 -14.56 14.45
CA VAL A 134 8.23 -14.05 13.22
C VAL A 134 6.72 -13.88 13.38
N THR A 135 6.05 -14.72 14.17
CA THR A 135 4.60 -14.63 14.41
C THR A 135 4.22 -13.28 15.04
N GLU A 136 4.92 -12.86 16.10
CA GLU A 136 4.62 -11.58 16.77
C GLU A 136 4.92 -10.38 15.86
N ARG A 137 6.00 -10.46 15.07
CA ARG A 137 6.37 -9.41 14.11
C ARG A 137 5.33 -9.32 13.00
N TRP A 138 4.82 -10.44 12.52
CA TRP A 138 3.75 -10.47 11.52
C TRP A 138 2.48 -9.79 12.02
N GLN A 139 2.08 -10.02 13.28
CA GLN A 139 0.92 -9.34 13.85
C GLN A 139 1.09 -7.82 13.89
N ARG A 140 2.26 -7.32 14.33
CA ARG A 140 2.58 -5.88 14.28
C ARG A 140 2.62 -5.34 12.85
N PHE A 141 3.11 -6.15 11.91
CA PHE A 141 3.10 -5.82 10.49
C PHE A 141 1.67 -5.67 9.96
N VAL A 142 0.76 -6.60 10.24
CA VAL A 142 -0.66 -6.50 9.83
C VAL A 142 -1.35 -5.29 10.48
N ALA A 143 -1.07 -4.99 11.75
CA ALA A 143 -1.58 -3.78 12.41
C ALA A 143 -1.08 -2.49 11.72
N MET A 144 0.20 -2.44 11.35
CA MET A 144 0.76 -1.35 10.56
C MET A 144 0.06 -1.21 9.21
N LEU A 145 -0.15 -2.32 8.49
CA LEU A 145 -0.87 -2.32 7.21
C LEU A 145 -2.25 -1.70 7.36
N ARG A 146 -3.00 -2.06 8.41
CA ARG A 146 -4.33 -1.51 8.68
C ARG A 146 -4.30 0.02 8.82
N ALA A 147 -3.40 0.56 9.65
CA ALA A 147 -3.31 2.00 9.87
C ALA A 147 -2.90 2.77 8.60
N VAL A 148 -1.97 2.22 7.81
CA VAL A 148 -1.57 2.84 6.54
C VAL A 148 -2.72 2.80 5.54
N LEU A 149 -3.45 1.68 5.45
CA LEU A 149 -4.62 1.59 4.59
C LEU A 149 -5.70 2.60 4.99
N ASP A 150 -5.91 2.84 6.30
CA ASP A 150 -6.88 3.84 6.78
C ASP A 150 -6.53 5.24 6.27
N ALA A 151 -5.25 5.60 6.32
CA ALA A 151 -4.79 6.86 5.75
C ALA A 151 -4.88 6.89 4.22
N VAL A 152 -4.58 5.78 3.54
CA VAL A 152 -4.73 5.66 2.08
C VAL A 152 -6.17 5.86 1.66
N ASP A 153 -7.13 5.23 2.33
CA ASP A 153 -8.56 5.37 2.01
C ASP A 153 -9.05 6.80 2.29
N ALA A 154 -8.65 7.40 3.41
CA ALA A 154 -8.96 8.79 3.71
C ALA A 154 -8.42 9.74 2.64
N LYS A 155 -7.16 9.55 2.24
CA LYS A 155 -6.51 10.37 1.20
C LYS A 155 -7.14 10.17 -0.17
N PHE A 156 -7.52 8.93 -0.50
CA PHE A 156 -8.23 8.64 -1.74
C PHE A 156 -9.60 9.34 -1.76
N LEU A 157 -10.33 9.34 -0.65
CA LEU A 157 -11.62 10.04 -0.54
C LEU A 157 -11.46 11.56 -0.69
N GLU A 158 -10.42 12.16 -0.11
CA GLU A 158 -10.08 13.57 -0.35
C GLU A 158 -9.88 13.85 -1.84
N VAL A 159 -9.08 13.03 -2.52
CA VAL A 159 -8.85 13.15 -3.97
C VAL A 159 -10.17 13.09 -4.73
N VAL A 160 -11.01 12.08 -4.48
CA VAL A 160 -12.31 11.94 -5.16
C VAL A 160 -13.18 13.18 -4.96
N ARG A 161 -13.29 13.68 -3.72
CA ARG A 161 -14.07 14.89 -3.41
C ARG A 161 -13.57 16.11 -4.16
N THR A 162 -12.25 16.34 -4.19
CA THR A 162 -11.65 17.45 -4.93
C THR A 162 -11.95 17.35 -6.42
N VAL A 163 -11.85 16.15 -6.99
CA VAL A 163 -12.14 15.97 -8.42
C VAL A 163 -13.62 16.18 -8.73
N GLU A 164 -14.52 15.66 -7.90
CA GLU A 164 -15.97 15.88 -8.07
C GLU A 164 -16.34 17.36 -7.97
N GLN A 165 -15.78 18.07 -6.99
CA GLN A 165 -15.97 19.51 -6.81
C GLN A 165 -15.55 20.28 -8.06
N TYR A 166 -14.36 20.00 -8.62
CA TYR A 166 -13.86 20.73 -9.78
C TYR A 166 -14.50 20.30 -11.09
N ALA A 167 -14.99 19.07 -11.17
CA ALA A 167 -15.76 18.61 -12.32
C ALA A 167 -17.16 19.26 -12.43
N ALA A 168 -17.70 19.77 -11.32
CA ALA A 168 -18.98 20.49 -11.29
C ALA A 168 -18.86 21.95 -11.77
N ILE A 169 -17.64 22.47 -11.97
CA ILE A 169 -17.40 23.85 -12.40
C ILE A 169 -17.39 23.90 -13.93
N GLU A 170 -18.28 24.71 -14.52
CA GLU A 170 -18.43 24.84 -15.97
C GLU A 170 -17.17 25.39 -16.66
N VAL A 171 -16.54 26.40 -16.04
CA VAL A 171 -15.27 26.98 -16.50
C VAL A 171 -14.29 27.11 -15.32
N PRO A 172 -13.47 26.07 -15.05
CA PRO A 172 -12.54 26.10 -13.93
C PRO A 172 -11.36 27.05 -14.21
N THR A 173 -10.93 27.72 -13.15
CA THR A 173 -9.79 28.66 -13.17
C THR A 173 -8.46 27.92 -13.32
N LYS A 174 -7.41 28.65 -13.75
CA LYS A 174 -6.04 28.11 -13.79
C LYS A 174 -5.57 27.58 -12.43
N LYS A 175 -5.99 28.21 -11.33
CA LYS A 175 -5.67 27.77 -9.97
C LYS A 175 -6.29 26.40 -9.66
N GLN A 176 -7.58 26.23 -9.95
CA GLN A 176 -8.30 24.96 -9.75
C GLN A 176 -7.73 23.83 -10.62
N ILE A 177 -7.34 24.13 -11.86
CA ILE A 177 -6.65 23.16 -12.73
C ILE A 177 -5.29 22.76 -12.14
N LYS A 178 -4.53 23.70 -11.57
CA LYS A 178 -3.25 23.42 -10.92
C LYS A 178 -3.43 22.55 -9.67
N GLU A 179 -4.43 22.84 -8.85
CA GLU A 179 -4.77 22.05 -7.66
C GLU A 179 -5.22 20.63 -8.04
N LEU A 180 -6.06 20.50 -9.08
CA LEU A 180 -6.47 19.20 -9.62
C LEU A 180 -5.27 18.35 -10.07
N LYS A 181 -4.32 18.97 -10.78
CA LYS A 181 -3.08 18.30 -11.22
C LYS A 181 -2.20 17.84 -10.05
N ALA A 182 -2.16 18.62 -8.96
CA ALA A 182 -1.41 18.25 -7.76
C ALA A 182 -2.05 17.06 -7.03
N CYS A 183 -3.39 16.97 -7.02
CA CYS A 183 -4.15 15.89 -6.39
C CYS A 183 -4.22 14.60 -7.23
N LEU A 184 -4.04 14.69 -8.55
CA LEU A 184 -4.00 13.57 -9.48
C LEU A 184 -2.65 13.52 -10.19
N PRO A 185 -1.56 13.11 -9.50
CA PRO A 185 -0.29 12.88 -10.16
C PRO A 185 -0.50 11.91 -11.34
N PRO A 186 0.05 12.21 -12.54
CA PRO A 186 -0.12 11.35 -13.73
C PRO A 186 0.33 9.90 -13.48
N GLU A 187 1.32 9.74 -12.60
CA GLU A 187 1.91 8.48 -12.16
C GLU A 187 1.04 7.71 -11.14
N SER A 188 -0.06 8.30 -10.65
CA SER A 188 -0.86 7.71 -9.57
C SER A 188 -1.84 6.66 -10.10
N ILE A 189 -1.83 5.48 -9.48
CA ILE A 189 -2.85 4.42 -9.70
C ILE A 189 -4.26 4.96 -9.42
N ALA A 190 -4.37 5.92 -8.49
CA ALA A 190 -5.60 6.64 -8.19
C ALA A 190 -6.12 7.43 -9.40
N ALA A 191 -5.25 8.12 -10.16
CA ALA A 191 -5.63 8.80 -11.39
C ALA A 191 -6.09 7.83 -12.48
N ASP A 192 -5.38 6.72 -12.73
CA ASP A 192 -5.80 5.73 -13.74
C ASP A 192 -7.15 5.07 -13.38
N ARG A 193 -7.34 4.64 -12.13
CA ARG A 193 -8.62 4.08 -11.66
C ARG A 193 -9.75 5.11 -11.67
N PHE A 194 -9.47 6.35 -11.28
CA PHE A 194 -10.45 7.44 -11.34
C PHE A 194 -10.87 7.72 -12.79
N LEU A 195 -9.92 7.82 -13.72
CA LEU A 195 -10.17 8.05 -15.15
C LEU A 195 -11.01 6.91 -15.77
N LYS A 196 -10.70 5.65 -15.42
CA LYS A 196 -11.46 4.47 -15.88
C LYS A 196 -12.89 4.43 -15.35
N LYS A 197 -13.15 4.85 -14.10
CA LYS A 197 -14.53 4.92 -13.56
C LYS A 197 -15.30 6.13 -14.05
N ALA A 198 -14.67 7.31 -14.15
CA ALA A 198 -15.32 8.53 -14.62
C ALA A 198 -15.82 8.44 -16.06
N THR A 199 -15.16 7.63 -16.89
CA THR A 199 -15.54 7.37 -18.29
C THR A 199 -16.67 6.35 -18.44
N ALA A 200 -16.84 5.42 -17.48
CA ALA A 200 -17.85 4.36 -17.57
C ALA A 200 -19.28 4.80 -17.17
N GLY A 201 -19.45 5.94 -16.48
CA GLY A 201 -20.74 6.36 -15.90
C GLY A 201 -21.36 7.65 -16.47
N CYS A 202 -20.76 8.31 -17.46
CA CYS A 202 -21.22 9.63 -17.90
C CYS A 202 -21.84 9.60 -19.31
N ALA A 203 -23.16 9.78 -19.39
CA ALA A 203 -23.92 9.91 -20.65
C ALA A 203 -23.82 11.31 -21.31
N ALA A 204 -22.93 12.20 -20.86
CA ALA A 204 -22.65 13.48 -21.52
C ALA A 204 -21.14 13.75 -21.57
N PRO A 205 -20.47 13.53 -22.72
CA PRO A 205 -19.02 13.56 -22.81
C PRO A 205 -18.57 14.82 -23.53
N THR A 206 -18.17 15.90 -22.83
CA THR A 206 -17.42 16.97 -23.52
C THR A 206 -16.57 17.85 -22.63
N SER A 207 -17.04 18.31 -21.47
CA SER A 207 -16.27 19.23 -20.60
C SER A 207 -15.36 18.48 -19.61
N ARG A 208 -15.90 17.45 -18.96
CA ARG A 208 -15.21 16.64 -17.93
C ARG A 208 -14.01 15.85 -18.47
N GLU A 209 -14.19 15.20 -19.62
CA GLU A 209 -13.15 14.41 -20.28
C GLU A 209 -12.03 15.29 -20.87
N ARG A 210 -12.37 16.50 -21.35
CA ARG A 210 -11.39 17.48 -21.85
C ARG A 210 -10.55 18.07 -20.71
N LEU A 211 -11.14 18.32 -19.55
CA LEU A 211 -10.41 18.79 -18.38
C LEU A 211 -9.40 17.76 -17.88
N LEU A 212 -9.82 16.49 -17.83
CA LEU A 212 -9.00 15.36 -17.38
C LEU A 212 -7.90 15.00 -18.38
N ARG A 213 -8.16 15.08 -19.69
CA ARG A 213 -7.12 14.90 -20.74
C ARG A 213 -6.11 16.05 -20.77
N ARG A 214 -6.50 17.28 -20.43
CA ARG A 214 -5.57 18.42 -20.24
C ARG A 214 -4.81 18.36 -18.92
N ALA A 215 -5.36 17.69 -17.91
CA ALA A 215 -4.70 17.47 -16.63
C ALA A 215 -3.55 16.44 -16.76
N THR A 216 -3.74 15.40 -17.59
CA THR A 216 -2.84 14.26 -17.76
C THR A 216 -1.82 14.38 -18.90
N ARG A 217 -2.06 15.26 -19.89
CA ARG A 217 -1.04 15.63 -20.90
C ARG A 217 -0.19 16.77 -20.38
N GLY A 218 0.93 16.44 -19.75
CA GLY A 218 1.98 17.37 -19.32
C GLY A 218 3.25 16.59 -19.07
#